data_AF-A0AAX3RU32-F1
#
_entry.id   AF-A0AAX3RU32-F1
#
_cell.length_a   1.000
_cell.length_b   1.000
_cell.length_c   1.000
_cell.angle_alpha   90.00
_cell.angle_beta   90.00
_cell.angle_gamma   90.00
#
_symmetry.space_group_name_H-M   'P 1'
#
loop_
_entity.id
_entity.type
_entity.pdbx_description
1 polymer ?
#
loop_
_entity_poly.entity_id
_entity_poly.type
_entity_poly.pdbx_seq_one_letter_code
_entity_poly.pdbx_strand_id
1 'polypeptide(L)' 'MLCECLFDVACGAWVFGGMGSWNDSAPFLAYEKGLEPEYDKLTHQLYHHIQHALRYSANHCDVSTES' A
#
# COMPACT_ATOMS: atom_id res chain seq x y z
N MET A 1 -17.17 8.73 -4.79
CA MET A 1 -17.53 7.49 -4.06
C MET A 1 -16.52 6.36 -4.25
N LEU A 2 -16.40 5.66 -5.40
CA LEU A 2 -15.44 4.53 -5.52
C LEU A 2 -13.96 4.97 -5.43
N CYS A 3 -13.61 6.05 -6.12
CA CYS A 3 -12.24 6.57 -6.16
C CYS A 3 -11.77 7.12 -4.80
N GLU A 4 -12.65 7.78 -4.05
CA GLU A 4 -12.36 8.23 -2.67
C GLU A 4 -12.13 7.04 -1.74
N CYS A 5 -12.98 6.00 -1.80
CA CYS A 5 -12.77 4.79 -1.00
C CYS A 5 -11.45 4.08 -1.34
N LEU A 6 -11.07 4.01 -2.62
CA LEU A 6 -9.80 3.42 -3.04
C LEU A 6 -8.60 4.24 -2.55
N PHE A 7 -8.70 5.56 -2.53
CA PHE A 7 -7.69 6.45 -1.97
C PHE A 7 -7.55 6.23 -0.46
N ASP A 8 -8.66 6.23 0.29
CA ASP A 8 -8.66 6.06 1.74
C ASP A 8 -8.08 4.70 2.17
N VAL A 9 -8.48 3.63 1.48
CA VAL A 9 -7.94 2.28 1.72
C VAL A 9 -6.45 2.23 1.42
N ALA A 10 -6.00 2.83 0.32
CA ALA A 10 -4.59 2.84 -0.04
C ALA A 10 -3.75 3.64 0.95
N CYS A 11 -4.24 4.78 1.43
CA CYS A 11 -3.60 5.58 2.47
C CYS A 11 -3.53 4.82 3.80
N GLY A 12 -4.61 4.15 4.21
CA GLY A 12 -4.62 3.33 5.42
C GLY A 12 -3.72 2.10 5.35
N ALA A 13 -3.54 1.52 4.16
CA ALA A 13 -2.66 0.39 3.91
C ALA A 13 -1.19 0.79 3.68
N TRP A 14 -0.89 2.09 3.50
CA TRP A 14 0.47 2.59 3.28
C TRP A 14 1.28 2.55 4.59
N VAL A 15 1.72 1.35 4.95
CA VAL A 15 2.59 1.09 6.10
C VAL A 15 4.07 1.44 5.82
N PHE A 16 4.42 1.75 4.57
CA PHE A 16 5.79 1.98 4.10
C PHE A 16 6.26 3.45 4.18
N GLY A 17 5.50 4.32 4.86
CA GLY A 17 5.71 5.77 4.83
C GLY A 17 5.88 6.38 6.22
N GLY A 18 7.13 6.52 6.67
CA GLY A 18 7.51 7.66 7.52
C GLY A 18 7.67 7.47 9.03
N MET A 19 7.47 6.30 9.62
CA MET A 19 7.78 6.08 11.05
C MET A 19 8.75 4.91 11.24
N GLY A 20 10.04 5.25 11.29
CA GLY A 20 11.13 4.33 11.60
C GLY A 20 10.87 3.58 12.91
N SER A 21 10.81 2.25 12.80
CA SER A 21 10.77 1.19 13.83
C SER A 21 9.81 0.08 13.42
N TRP A 22 8.68 0.40 12.77
CA TRP A 22 7.70 -0.62 12.36
C TRP A 22 8.19 -1.45 11.18
N ASN A 23 8.82 -0.81 10.19
CA ASN A 23 9.40 -1.49 9.03
C ASN A 23 10.64 -2.31 9.34
N ASP A 24 11.22 -2.20 10.54
CA ASP A 24 12.37 -3.03 10.94
C ASP A 24 11.90 -4.31 11.63
N SER A 25 10.76 -4.25 12.31
CA SER A 25 10.23 -5.38 13.09
C SER A 25 9.70 -6.53 12.22
N ALA A 26 9.03 -6.22 11.11
CA ALA A 26 8.40 -7.23 10.27
C ALA A 26 9.39 -8.04 9.41
N PRO A 27 10.38 -7.43 8.73
CA PRO A 27 11.45 -8.17 8.06
C PRO A 27 12.28 -8.99 9.06
N PHE A 28 12.58 -8.43 10.24
CA PHE A 28 13.33 -9.14 11.28
C PHE A 28 12.58 -10.38 11.78
N LEU A 29 11.27 -10.26 12.06
CA LEU A 29 10.46 -11.40 12.48
C LEU A 29 10.30 -12.44 11.36
N ALA A 30 10.24 -12.01 10.10
CA ALA A 30 10.23 -12.92 8.96
C ALA A 30 11.54 -13.71 8.87
N TYR A 31 12.68 -13.05 9.06
CA TYR A 31 13.99 -13.70 9.17
C TYR A 31 14.04 -14.72 10.33
N GLU A 32 13.64 -14.33 11.54
CA GLU A 32 13.63 -15.24 12.70
C GLU A 32 12.76 -16.49 12.48
N LYS A 33 11.76 -16.41 11.61
CA LYS A 33 10.84 -17.50 11.29
C LYS A 33 11.15 -18.23 9.99
N GLY A 34 12.18 -17.81 9.23
CA GLY A 34 12.49 -18.36 7.91
C GLY A 34 11.39 -18.10 6.86
N LEU A 35 10.66 -17.00 7.00
CA LEU A 35 9.54 -16.59 6.14
C LEU A 35 9.88 -15.42 5.21
N GLU A 36 11.16 -15.08 5.06
CA GLU A 36 11.63 -13.95 4.24
C GLU A 36 11.04 -13.96 2.82
N PRO A 37 11.01 -15.11 2.08
CA PRO A 37 10.47 -15.11 0.72
C PRO A 37 8.98 -14.77 0.66
N GLU A 38 8.20 -15.19 1.67
CA GLU A 38 6.77 -14.89 1.74
C GLU A 38 6.54 -13.44 2.16
N TYR A 39 7.34 -12.93 3.10
CA TYR A 39 7.33 -11.53 3.50
C TYR A 39 7.61 -10.61 2.31
N ASP A 40 8.67 -10.88 1.54
CA ASP A 40 9.06 -10.09 0.37
C ASP A 40 7.97 -10.10 -0.70
N LYS A 41 7.41 -11.29 -0.98
CA LYS A 41 6.32 -11.47 -1.95
C LYS A 41 5.09 -10.66 -1.55
N LEU A 42 4.62 -10.81 -0.31
CA LEU A 42 3.42 -10.12 0.18
C LEU A 42 3.64 -8.61 0.25
N THR A 43 4.82 -8.18 0.70
CA THR A 43 5.24 -6.76 0.71
C THR A 43 5.18 -6.16 -0.69
N HIS A 44 5.74 -6.85 -1.68
CA HIS A 44 5.73 -6.40 -3.07
C HIS A 44 4.29 -6.33 -3.63
N GLN A 45 3.47 -7.34 -3.37
CA GLN A 45 2.07 -7.36 -3.82
C GLN A 45 1.25 -6.24 -3.18
N LEU A 46 1.40 -6.01 -1.88
CA LEU A 46 0.72 -4.92 -1.17
C LEU A 46 1.12 -3.56 -1.74
N TYR A 47 2.42 -3.33 -1.92
CA TYR A 47 2.93 -2.10 -2.50
C TYR A 47 2.35 -1.84 -3.90
N HIS A 48 2.33 -2.86 -4.75
CA HIS A 48 1.76 -2.76 -6.09
C HIS A 48 0.26 -2.41 -6.07
N HIS A 49 -0.53 -3.05 -5.19
CA HIS A 49 -1.95 -2.74 -5.06
C HIS A 49 -2.22 -1.33 -4.55
N ILE A 50 -1.44 -0.85 -3.57
CA ILE A 50 -1.53 0.54 -3.08
C ILE A 50 -1.26 1.52 -4.22
N GLN A 51 -0.17 1.30 -4.98
CA GLN A 51 0.14 2.15 -6.13
C GLN A 51 -0.97 2.15 -7.19
N HIS A 52 -1.55 0.99 -7.49
CA HIS A 52 -2.66 0.88 -8.42
C HIS A 52 -3.91 1.62 -7.94
N ALA A 53 -4.30 1.42 -6.68
CA ALA A 53 -5.46 2.10 -6.10
C ALA A 53 -5.29 3.62 -6.11
N LEU A 54 -4.11 4.13 -5.75
CA LEU A 54 -3.83 5.57 -5.77
C LEU A 54 -3.85 6.16 -7.18
N ARG A 55 -3.20 5.50 -8.15
CA ARG A 55 -3.21 5.95 -9.55
C ARG A 55 -4.61 5.95 -10.13
N TYR A 56 -5.39 4.90 -9.87
CA TYR A 56 -6.77 4.83 -10.31
C TYR A 56 -7.59 5.98 -9.72
N SER A 57 -7.46 6.18 -8.41
CA SER A 57 -8.18 7.22 -7.68
C SER A 57 -7.80 8.61 -8.20
N ALA A 58 -6.52 8.91 -8.33
CA ALA A 58 -6.04 10.18 -8.86
C ALA A 58 -6.56 10.46 -10.28
N ASN A 59 -6.46 9.46 -11.18
CA ASN A 59 -6.85 9.64 -12.58
C ASN A 59 -8.37 9.73 -12.78
N HIS A 60 -9.18 9.13 -11.91
CA HIS A 60 -10.65 9.09 -12.06
C HIS A 60 -11.40 10.04 -11.12
N CYS A 61 -10.77 10.55 -10.05
CA CYS A 61 -11.34 11.62 -9.22
C CYS A 61 -11.38 12.98 -9.95
N ASP A 62 -10.49 13.21 -10.92
CA ASP A 62 -10.38 14.49 -11.65
C ASP A 62 -11.38 14.62 -12.83
N VAL A 63 -12.07 13.52 -13.21
CA VAL A 63 -12.95 13.48 -14.40
C VAL A 63 -14.39 13.89 -14.09
N SER A 64 -14.71 14.24 -12.84
CA SER A 64 -16.08 14.58 -12.42
C SER A 64 -16.37 16.09 -12.42
N THR A 65 -15.41 16.94 -12.80
CA THR A 65 -15.54 18.41 -12.75
C THR A 65 -15.73 19.09 -14.10
N GLU A 66 -15.78 18.33 -15.20
CA GLU A 66 -16.12 18.86 -16.54
C GLU A 66 -17.47 18.29 -17.00
N SER A 67 -18.56 18.88 -16.51
CA SER A 67 -19.91 18.74 -17.10
C SER A 67 -20.71 20.03 -16.91
#